data_AF-A0A9W4SG55-F1
#
_entry.id   AF-A0A9W4SG55-F1
#
_cell.length_a   1.000
_cell.length_b   1.000
_cell.length_c   1.000
_cell.angle_alpha   90.00
_cell.angle_beta   90.00
_cell.angle_gamma   90.00
#
_symmetry.space_group_name_H-M   'P 1'
#
loop_
_entity.id
_entity.type
_entity.pdbx_description
1 polymer ?
#
loop_
_entity_poly.entity_id
_entity_poly.type
_entity_poly.pdbx_seq_one_letter_code
_entity_poly.pdbx_strand_id
1 'polypeptide(L)'
;MEINEENNGKDKLIDTIIYINQQLDFYGYPSPLNFLDSKDDNSVNKNVECVLSLLQDRQRAFGIQEELSDTNRRLQSDYDLTCLNNKGLKNKIEINEREIDLLKSKILKVENELKCELEKHRLTKDELTKTKLNLQYTKTQAVHEVKKRELEYTRFKEKMQKLLNDSYRKAKIGLQIVNPISKPLKRLPNSYNDHILSRKHNTSDADMFKQIVADAEAREKELLQENSKLRKLLFDVQHHVSTFVESHAQLGDEYETSIDPELANLQTPDSYNPKAARFQLPFEMFANNVEEEIKELLLALQCEWENRPANMVAEYETKVEEYEIKVEENRQIRLEIDSLRNQLAEAATFVEEAQNMINNFIESGFQDGQGEFKLNVSGNEITLPEYDELDENLQLKRNQLNQERKTFTESLIRLGKDREQILKERIEFEQEKRAWKTLHPTPGSRRIRRGSVYFNRTLMAEETPTPSPHKYLMTECSPLTPFLERYKADIELINKENNPM
;
A
#
# COMPACT_ATOMS: atom_id res chain seq x y z
N MET A 1 -39.24 -94.78 43.13
CA MET A 1 -38.30 -93.87 42.44
C MET A 1 -38.78 -92.42 42.51
N GLU A 2 -40.08 -92.14 42.37
CA GLU A 2 -40.65 -90.78 42.44
C GLU A 2 -40.37 -90.02 43.77
N ILE A 3 -40.38 -90.69 44.92
CA ILE A 3 -40.12 -90.05 46.24
C ILE A 3 -38.67 -89.53 46.38
N ASN A 4 -37.70 -90.14 45.69
CA ASN A 4 -36.29 -89.73 45.78
C ASN A 4 -35.97 -88.54 44.86
N GLU A 5 -36.67 -88.38 43.75
CA GLU A 5 -36.54 -87.19 42.89
C GLU A 5 -37.18 -85.95 43.53
N GLU A 6 -38.30 -86.15 44.22
CA GLU A 6 -39.01 -85.08 44.93
C GLU A 6 -38.21 -84.54 46.14
N ASN A 7 -37.47 -85.40 46.84
CA ASN A 7 -36.58 -84.99 47.93
C ASN A 7 -35.31 -84.28 47.41
N ASN A 8 -34.71 -84.75 46.32
CA ASN A 8 -33.55 -84.11 45.71
C ASN A 8 -33.87 -82.72 45.14
N GLY A 9 -35.11 -82.49 44.69
CA GLY A 9 -35.59 -81.16 44.29
C GLY A 9 -35.72 -80.19 45.48
N LYS A 10 -36.14 -80.68 46.64
CA LYS A 10 -36.29 -79.86 47.87
C LYS A 10 -34.94 -79.47 48.46
N ASP A 11 -33.97 -80.37 48.48
CA ASP A 11 -32.62 -80.08 48.99
C ASP A 11 -31.92 -79.00 48.13
N LYS A 12 -32.02 -79.08 46.80
CA LYS A 12 -31.51 -78.03 45.89
C LYS A 12 -32.19 -76.68 46.08
N LEU A 13 -33.48 -76.68 46.38
CA LEU A 13 -34.23 -75.45 46.65
C LEU A 13 -33.77 -74.81 47.97
N ILE A 14 -33.53 -75.64 49.01
CA ILE A 14 -33.00 -75.18 50.30
C ILE A 14 -31.59 -74.56 50.11
N ASP A 15 -30.71 -75.22 49.36
CA ASP A 15 -29.38 -74.69 49.05
C ASP A 15 -29.44 -73.35 48.30
N THR A 16 -30.39 -73.22 47.36
CA THR A 16 -30.62 -71.97 46.60
C THR A 16 -31.15 -70.86 47.51
N ILE A 17 -32.06 -71.18 48.44
CA ILE A 17 -32.60 -70.22 49.43
C ILE A 17 -31.50 -69.74 50.38
N ILE A 18 -30.63 -70.65 50.85
CA ILE A 18 -29.49 -70.30 51.70
C ILE A 18 -28.55 -69.36 50.93
N TYR A 19 -28.24 -69.67 49.67
CA TYR A 19 -27.42 -68.81 48.82
C TYR A 19 -28.03 -67.43 48.60
N ILE A 20 -29.34 -67.35 48.31
CA ILE A 20 -30.05 -66.08 48.14
C ILE A 20 -30.00 -65.27 49.44
N ASN A 21 -30.28 -65.89 50.59
CA ASN A 21 -30.23 -65.22 51.88
C ASN A 21 -28.82 -64.71 52.23
N GLN A 22 -27.76 -65.44 51.84
CA GLN A 22 -26.37 -64.97 51.97
C GLN A 22 -26.07 -63.78 51.05
N GLN A 23 -26.55 -63.80 49.81
CA GLN A 23 -26.37 -62.68 48.89
C GLN A 23 -27.12 -61.44 49.36
N LEU A 24 -28.37 -61.60 49.81
CA LEU A 24 -29.16 -60.50 50.37
C LEU A 24 -28.48 -59.88 51.59
N ASP A 25 -27.94 -60.71 52.50
CA ASP A 25 -27.17 -60.24 53.65
C ASP A 25 -25.90 -59.47 53.23
N PHE A 26 -25.17 -59.98 52.23
CA PHE A 26 -23.98 -59.32 51.69
C PHE A 26 -24.28 -57.93 51.09
N TYR A 27 -25.42 -57.79 50.40
CA TYR A 27 -25.86 -56.50 49.84
C TYR A 27 -26.64 -55.63 50.84
N GLY A 28 -26.79 -56.08 52.10
CA GLY A 28 -27.40 -55.31 53.19
C GLY A 28 -28.93 -55.33 53.24
N TYR A 29 -29.57 -56.29 52.58
CA TYR A 29 -31.03 -56.49 52.60
C TYR A 29 -31.47 -57.35 53.79
N PRO A 30 -32.72 -57.21 54.28
CA PRO A 30 -33.23 -57.98 55.41
C PRO A 30 -33.23 -59.49 55.11
N SER A 31 -32.42 -60.25 55.85
CA SER A 31 -32.22 -61.71 55.75
C SER A 31 -32.22 -62.32 57.17
N PRO A 32 -32.64 -63.58 57.40
CA PRO A 32 -33.09 -64.59 56.43
C PRO A 32 -34.55 -64.45 56.04
N LEU A 33 -34.81 -64.56 54.73
CA LEU A 33 -36.15 -64.66 54.17
C LEU A 33 -36.62 -66.12 54.20
N ASN A 34 -37.82 -66.34 54.75
CA ASN A 34 -38.44 -67.65 54.84
C ASN A 34 -39.37 -67.85 53.64
N PHE A 35 -38.91 -68.57 52.62
CA PHE A 35 -39.68 -68.86 51.41
C PHE A 35 -40.51 -70.15 51.49
N LEU A 36 -40.27 -70.99 52.51
CA LEU A 36 -40.87 -72.34 52.61
C LEU A 36 -42.08 -72.40 53.55
N ASP A 37 -42.27 -71.43 54.44
CA ASP A 37 -43.39 -71.40 55.37
C ASP A 37 -44.39 -70.28 55.01
N SER A 38 -45.39 -70.64 54.21
CA SER A 38 -46.43 -69.72 53.70
C SER A 38 -47.54 -69.40 54.72
N LYS A 39 -47.42 -69.88 55.98
CA LYS A 39 -48.47 -69.69 57.00
C LYS A 39 -48.25 -68.48 57.91
N ASP A 40 -47.09 -67.83 57.83
CA ASP A 40 -46.76 -66.65 58.61
C ASP A 40 -46.84 -65.39 57.73
N ASP A 41 -47.91 -64.61 57.89
CA ASP A 41 -48.13 -63.35 57.17
C ASP A 41 -46.97 -62.36 57.37
N ASN A 42 -46.25 -62.42 58.49
CA ASN A 42 -45.09 -61.57 58.74
C ASN A 42 -43.88 -61.97 57.89
N SER A 43 -43.66 -63.27 57.65
CA SER A 43 -42.59 -63.76 56.78
C SER A 43 -42.87 -63.41 55.31
N VAL A 44 -44.14 -63.51 54.88
CA VAL A 44 -44.57 -63.08 53.54
C VAL A 44 -44.38 -61.57 53.35
N ASN A 45 -44.78 -60.75 54.33
CA ASN A 45 -44.59 -59.30 54.28
C ASN A 45 -43.11 -58.90 54.20
N LYS A 46 -42.21 -59.53 54.98
CA LYS A 46 -40.76 -59.28 54.89
C LYS A 46 -40.17 -59.65 53.53
N ASN A 47 -40.62 -60.76 52.94
CA ASN A 47 -40.20 -61.16 51.60
C ASN A 47 -40.68 -60.14 50.55
N VAL A 48 -41.92 -59.68 50.64
CA VAL A 48 -42.49 -58.67 49.72
C VAL A 48 -41.81 -57.31 49.89
N GLU A 49 -41.55 -56.87 51.12
CA GLU A 49 -40.80 -55.65 51.41
C GLU A 49 -39.37 -55.72 50.86
N CYS A 50 -38.68 -56.84 51.05
CA CYS A 50 -37.34 -57.04 50.48
C CYS A 50 -37.35 -56.99 48.95
N VAL A 51 -38.32 -57.64 48.30
CA VAL A 51 -38.47 -57.61 46.84
C VAL A 51 -38.81 -56.19 46.36
N LEU A 52 -39.66 -55.47 47.07
CA LEU A 52 -39.98 -54.08 46.76
C LEU A 52 -38.74 -53.17 46.89
N SER A 53 -37.95 -53.32 47.96
CA SER A 53 -36.69 -52.59 48.13
C SER A 53 -35.69 -52.91 47.01
N LEU A 54 -35.53 -54.18 46.63
CA LEU A 54 -34.67 -54.58 45.51
C LEU A 54 -35.11 -53.95 44.18
N LEU A 55 -36.42 -53.91 43.92
CA LEU A 55 -36.97 -53.29 42.71
C LEU A 55 -36.79 -51.77 42.72
N GLN A 56 -37.03 -51.13 43.86
CA GLN A 56 -36.79 -49.70 44.04
C GLN A 56 -35.30 -49.35 43.87
N ASP A 57 -34.40 -50.16 44.44
CA ASP A 57 -32.96 -49.97 44.33
C ASP A 57 -32.48 -50.19 42.90
N ARG A 58 -33.01 -51.20 42.21
CA ARG A 58 -32.74 -51.43 40.79
C ARG A 58 -33.20 -50.28 39.91
N GLN A 59 -34.35 -49.68 40.22
CA GLN A 59 -34.88 -48.51 39.53
C GLN A 59 -34.02 -47.26 39.80
N ARG A 60 -33.61 -47.03 41.05
CA ARG A 60 -32.69 -45.94 41.41
C ARG A 60 -31.32 -46.10 40.75
N ALA A 61 -30.75 -47.29 40.77
CA ALA A 61 -29.48 -47.60 40.13
C ALA A 61 -29.55 -47.38 38.61
N PHE A 62 -30.68 -47.76 37.98
CA PHE A 62 -30.91 -47.48 36.57
C PHE A 62 -30.93 -45.98 36.26
N GLY A 63 -31.66 -45.20 37.06
CA GLY A 63 -31.71 -43.74 36.90
C GLY A 63 -30.33 -43.09 37.04
N ILE A 64 -29.55 -43.48 38.05
CA ILE A 64 -28.17 -42.99 38.24
C ILE A 64 -27.28 -43.38 37.05
N GLN A 65 -27.40 -44.61 36.55
CA GLN A 65 -26.63 -45.06 35.40
C GLN A 65 -26.98 -44.28 34.13
N GLU A 66 -28.26 -43.98 33.91
CA GLU A 66 -28.73 -43.16 32.79
C GLU A 66 -28.22 -41.73 32.90
N GLU A 67 -28.33 -41.09 34.07
CA GLU A 67 -27.79 -39.76 34.33
C GLU A 67 -26.26 -39.69 34.13
N LEU A 68 -25.52 -40.71 34.59
CA LEU A 68 -24.08 -40.82 34.37
C LEU A 68 -23.76 -41.00 32.88
N SER A 69 -24.53 -41.80 32.15
CA SER A 69 -24.37 -41.97 30.71
C SER A 69 -24.62 -40.66 29.95
N ASP A 70 -25.66 -39.92 30.32
CA ASP A 70 -26.01 -38.64 29.71
C ASP A 70 -25.01 -37.53 30.03
N THR A 71 -24.49 -37.48 31.26
CA THR A 71 -23.41 -36.56 31.62
C THR A 71 -22.12 -36.91 30.89
N ASN A 72 -21.77 -38.20 30.78
CA ASN A 72 -20.60 -38.64 30.03
C ASN A 72 -20.71 -38.28 28.54
N ARG A 73 -21.88 -38.48 27.92
CA ARG A 73 -22.11 -38.07 26.51
C ARG A 73 -21.95 -36.57 26.32
N ARG A 74 -22.47 -35.75 27.25
CA ARG A 74 -22.30 -34.29 27.21
C ARG A 74 -20.83 -33.88 27.36
N LEU A 75 -20.14 -34.42 28.36
CA LEU A 75 -18.71 -34.16 28.58
C LEU A 75 -17.85 -34.56 27.38
N GLN A 76 -18.18 -35.67 26.73
CA GLN A 76 -17.48 -36.11 25.53
C GLN A 76 -17.70 -35.15 24.35
N SER A 77 -18.93 -34.68 24.15
CA SER A 77 -19.23 -33.64 23.15
C SER A 77 -18.48 -32.33 23.43
N ASP A 78 -18.44 -31.89 24.69
CA ASP A 78 -17.74 -30.68 25.10
C ASP A 78 -16.22 -30.82 24.93
N TYR A 79 -15.69 -32.00 25.22
CA TYR A 79 -14.29 -32.34 24.99
C TYR A 79 -13.95 -32.30 23.50
N ASP A 80 -14.78 -32.88 22.64
CA ASP A 80 -14.58 -32.88 21.19
C ASP A 80 -14.62 -31.46 20.61
N LEU A 81 -15.59 -30.64 21.06
CA LEU A 81 -15.68 -29.23 20.69
C LEU A 81 -14.43 -28.44 21.13
N THR A 82 -13.99 -28.65 22.37
CA THR A 82 -12.78 -28.01 22.91
C THR A 82 -11.54 -28.46 22.14
N CYS A 83 -11.44 -29.72 21.76
CA CYS A 83 -10.35 -30.26 20.96
C CYS A 83 -10.32 -29.64 19.56
N LEU A 84 -11.48 -29.48 18.90
CA LEU A 84 -11.59 -28.79 17.62
C LEU A 84 -11.18 -27.31 17.72
N ASN A 85 -11.64 -26.61 18.76
CA ASN A 85 -11.25 -25.22 19.02
C ASN A 85 -9.75 -25.10 19.27
N ASN A 86 -9.17 -26.02 20.05
CA ASN A 86 -7.73 -26.05 20.33
C ASN A 86 -6.91 -26.27 19.04
N LYS A 87 -7.35 -27.18 18.16
CA LYS A 87 -6.74 -27.38 16.83
C LYS A 87 -6.82 -26.11 15.98
N GLY A 88 -7.99 -25.45 15.96
CA GLY A 88 -8.16 -24.19 15.23
C GLY A 88 -7.24 -23.08 15.75
N LEU A 89 -7.09 -22.95 17.07
CA LEU A 89 -6.16 -22.00 17.69
C LEU A 89 -4.70 -22.32 17.36
N LYS A 90 -4.30 -23.60 17.39
CA LYS A 90 -2.94 -24.02 16.99
C LYS A 90 -2.63 -23.67 15.54
N ASN A 91 -3.56 -23.90 14.61
CA ASN A 91 -3.38 -23.52 13.21
C ASN A 91 -3.24 -22.01 13.04
N LYS A 92 -4.02 -21.21 13.78
CA LYS A 92 -3.89 -19.74 13.78
C LYS A 92 -2.54 -19.29 14.32
N ILE A 93 -2.05 -19.92 15.39
CA ILE A 93 -0.71 -19.64 15.92
C ILE A 93 0.36 -19.92 14.87
N GLU A 94 0.31 -21.08 14.21
CA GLU A 94 1.29 -21.44 13.19
C GLU A 94 1.26 -20.47 11.99
N ILE A 95 0.08 -20.04 11.54
CA ILE A 95 -0.06 -19.03 10.48
C ILE A 95 0.56 -17.70 10.93
N ASN A 96 0.24 -17.25 12.14
CA ASN A 96 0.78 -16.00 12.69
C ASN A 96 2.30 -16.07 12.88
N GLU A 97 2.85 -17.21 13.29
CA GLU A 97 4.30 -17.43 13.41
C GLU A 97 5.00 -17.29 12.05
N ARG A 98 4.44 -17.89 10.99
CA ARG A 98 4.96 -17.72 9.62
C ARG A 98 4.87 -16.27 9.14
N GLU A 99 3.78 -15.57 9.45
CA GLU A 99 3.63 -14.15 9.13
C GLU A 99 4.67 -13.30 9.88
N ILE A 100 4.89 -13.57 11.16
CA ILE A 100 5.93 -12.92 11.97
C ILE A 100 7.31 -13.13 11.33
N ASP A 101 7.64 -14.33 10.89
CA ASP A 101 8.95 -14.61 10.27
C ASP A 101 9.12 -13.93 8.90
N LEU A 102 8.04 -13.81 8.13
CA LEU A 102 8.02 -13.03 6.89
C LEU A 102 8.22 -11.53 7.18
N LEU A 103 7.53 -10.99 8.19
CA LEU A 103 7.68 -9.59 8.60
C LEU A 103 9.09 -9.31 9.14
N LYS A 104 9.67 -10.21 9.94
CA LYS A 104 11.07 -10.11 10.41
C LYS A 104 12.04 -10.08 9.22
N SER A 105 11.86 -10.95 8.24
CA SER A 105 12.71 -11.00 7.04
C SER A 105 12.61 -9.70 6.23
N LYS A 106 11.40 -9.13 6.12
CA LYS A 106 11.17 -7.84 5.47
C LYS A 106 11.83 -6.68 6.24
N ILE A 107 11.72 -6.67 7.57
CA ILE A 107 12.40 -5.69 8.44
C ILE A 107 13.91 -5.76 8.23
N LEU A 108 14.51 -6.95 8.29
CA LEU A 108 15.95 -7.14 8.07
C LEU A 108 16.40 -6.63 6.69
N LYS A 109 15.61 -6.88 5.65
CA LYS A 109 15.90 -6.36 4.30
C LYS A 109 15.90 -4.83 4.27
N VAL A 110 14.85 -4.19 4.81
CA VAL A 110 14.73 -2.73 4.85
C VAL A 110 15.83 -2.09 5.70
N GLU A 111 16.19 -2.71 6.84
CA GLU A 111 17.30 -2.24 7.68
C GLU A 111 18.65 -2.30 6.94
N ASN A 112 18.89 -3.34 6.15
CA ASN A 112 20.11 -3.45 5.34
C ASN A 112 20.12 -2.43 4.21
N GLU A 113 18.99 -2.22 3.52
CA GLU A 113 18.85 -1.17 2.51
C GLU A 113 19.10 0.22 3.11
N LEU A 114 18.53 0.49 4.29
CA LEU A 114 18.75 1.74 5.01
C LEU A 114 20.23 1.93 5.38
N LYS A 115 20.91 0.90 5.88
CA LYS A 115 22.36 0.95 6.18
C LYS A 115 23.18 1.26 4.93
N CYS A 116 22.88 0.61 3.81
CA CYS A 116 23.53 0.88 2.53
C CYS A 116 23.31 2.33 2.08
N GLU A 117 22.09 2.84 2.22
CA GLU A 117 21.76 4.21 1.81
C GLU A 117 22.40 5.26 2.73
N LEU A 118 22.48 4.99 4.03
CA LEU A 118 23.22 5.82 4.98
C LEU A 118 24.71 5.89 4.63
N GLU A 119 25.32 4.78 4.23
CA GLU A 119 26.72 4.76 3.81
C GLU A 119 26.95 5.53 2.51
N LYS A 120 26.06 5.40 1.51
CA LYS A 120 26.10 6.24 0.30
C LYS A 120 25.94 7.73 0.65
N HIS A 121 25.02 8.06 1.55
CA HIS A 121 24.84 9.44 2.01
C HIS A 121 26.10 9.97 2.71
N ARG A 122 26.75 9.15 3.53
CA ARG A 122 28.03 9.48 4.18
C ARG A 122 29.12 9.77 3.13
N LEU A 123 29.29 8.88 2.15
CA LEU A 123 30.27 9.04 1.08
C LEU A 123 30.03 10.29 0.21
N THR A 124 28.77 10.54 -0.17
CA THR A 124 28.41 11.74 -0.95
C THR A 124 28.64 13.03 -0.16
N LYS A 125 28.36 13.02 1.15
CA LYS A 125 28.68 14.13 2.04
C LYS A 125 30.20 14.36 2.13
N ASP A 126 31.00 13.31 2.27
CA ASP A 126 32.46 13.41 2.30
C ASP A 126 33.01 13.99 0.98
N GLU A 127 32.56 13.49 -0.17
CA GLU A 127 32.95 14.04 -1.49
C GLU A 127 32.48 15.49 -1.67
N LEU A 128 31.29 15.86 -1.17
CA LEU A 128 30.83 17.24 -1.18
C LEU A 128 31.72 18.16 -0.32
N THR A 129 32.15 17.70 0.85
CA THR A 129 33.07 18.49 1.69
C THR A 129 34.44 18.65 1.03
N LYS A 130 34.96 17.60 0.41
CA LYS A 130 36.24 17.61 -0.32
C LYS A 130 36.20 18.53 -1.53
N THR A 131 35.14 18.49 -2.34
CA THR A 131 34.94 19.37 -3.48
C THR A 131 34.77 20.83 -3.05
N LYS A 132 34.05 21.10 -1.95
CA LYS A 132 33.94 22.45 -1.37
C LYS A 132 35.29 23.00 -0.94
N LEU A 133 36.13 22.19 -0.28
CA LEU A 133 37.48 22.58 0.12
C LEU A 133 38.38 22.84 -1.10
N ASN A 134 38.32 21.98 -2.12
CA ASN A 134 39.06 22.19 -3.37
C ASN A 134 38.61 23.47 -4.10
N LEU A 135 37.30 23.74 -4.16
CA LEU A 135 36.76 24.97 -4.72
C LEU A 135 37.23 26.21 -3.94
N GLN A 136 37.26 26.14 -2.61
CA GLN A 136 37.78 27.24 -1.78
C GLN A 136 39.28 27.47 -2.02
N TYR A 137 40.06 26.38 -2.14
CA TYR A 137 41.49 26.44 -2.45
C TYR A 137 41.74 27.09 -3.81
N THR A 138 41.07 26.61 -4.87
CA THR A 138 41.17 27.16 -6.23
C THR A 138 40.71 28.61 -6.31
N LYS A 139 39.65 29.00 -5.60
CA LYS A 139 39.23 30.41 -5.48
C LYS A 139 40.32 31.28 -4.85
N THR A 140 40.92 30.81 -3.75
CA THR A 140 42.03 31.52 -3.09
C THR A 140 43.23 31.65 -4.02
N GLN A 141 43.58 30.58 -4.74
CA GLN A 141 44.68 30.57 -5.71
C GLN A 141 44.42 31.54 -6.88
N ALA A 142 43.21 31.55 -7.44
CA ALA A 142 42.83 32.47 -8.51
C ALA A 142 42.92 33.94 -8.06
N VAL A 143 42.48 34.26 -6.84
CA VAL A 143 42.64 35.60 -6.25
C VAL A 143 44.11 35.99 -6.15
N HIS A 144 44.98 35.05 -5.73
CA HIS A 144 46.42 35.32 -5.65
C HIS A 144 47.05 35.56 -7.04
N GLU A 145 46.70 34.75 -8.04
CA GLU A 145 47.16 34.94 -9.43
C GLU A 145 46.67 36.26 -10.05
N VAL A 146 45.43 36.67 -9.76
CA VAL A 146 44.91 37.99 -10.17
C VAL A 146 45.73 39.12 -9.55
N LYS A 147 45.95 39.09 -8.22
CA LYS A 147 46.76 40.10 -7.53
C LYS A 147 48.21 40.16 -8.06
N LYS A 148 48.80 38.99 -8.35
CA LYS A 148 50.14 38.90 -8.95
C LYS A 148 50.18 39.57 -10.33
N ARG A 149 49.19 39.29 -11.19
CA ARG A 149 49.07 39.95 -12.51
C ARG A 149 48.81 41.44 -12.41
N GLU A 150 47.98 41.90 -11.47
CA GLU A 150 47.75 43.33 -11.23
C GLU A 150 49.04 44.05 -10.83
N LEU A 151 49.87 43.44 -9.98
CA LEU A 151 51.18 43.97 -9.60
C LEU A 151 52.14 44.03 -10.79
N GLU A 152 52.21 42.97 -11.61
CA GLU A 152 53.03 42.94 -12.82
C GLU A 152 52.59 43.98 -13.84
N TYR A 153 51.28 44.13 -14.04
CA TYR A 153 50.69 45.16 -14.90
C TYR A 153 51.01 46.57 -14.40
N THR A 154 50.91 46.81 -13.08
CA THR A 154 51.27 48.09 -12.47
C THR A 154 52.74 48.42 -12.69
N ARG A 155 53.65 47.46 -12.47
CA ARG A 155 55.08 47.63 -12.77
C ARG A 155 55.35 47.90 -14.26
N PHE A 156 54.63 47.22 -15.15
CA PHE A 156 54.74 47.45 -16.59
C PHE A 156 54.28 48.85 -16.98
N LYS A 157 53.13 49.29 -16.43
CA LYS A 157 52.59 50.65 -16.62
C LYS A 157 53.59 51.71 -16.16
N GLU A 158 54.20 51.54 -14.99
CA GLU A 158 55.24 52.43 -14.47
C GLU A 158 56.47 52.49 -15.39
N LYS A 159 56.94 51.34 -15.89
CA LYS A 159 58.05 51.29 -16.87
C LYS A 159 57.71 52.03 -18.16
N MET A 160 56.50 51.83 -18.71
CA MET A 160 56.03 52.53 -19.90
C MET A 160 55.94 54.03 -19.67
N GLN A 161 55.37 54.45 -18.54
CA GLN A 161 55.27 55.86 -18.18
C GLN A 161 56.66 56.50 -18.02
N LYS A 162 57.63 55.78 -17.45
CA LYS A 162 59.02 56.22 -17.36
C LYS A 162 59.64 56.39 -18.76
N LEU A 163 59.49 55.40 -19.66
CA LEU A 163 59.97 55.51 -21.04
C LEU A 163 59.31 56.67 -21.80
N LEU A 164 58.01 56.89 -21.61
CA LEU A 164 57.27 57.99 -22.21
C LEU A 164 57.84 59.33 -21.71
N ASN A 165 57.99 59.49 -20.40
CA ASN A 165 58.56 60.69 -19.77
C ASN A 165 60.02 60.92 -20.19
N ASP A 166 60.84 59.88 -20.28
CA ASP A 166 62.22 59.97 -20.77
C ASP A 166 62.25 60.38 -22.25
N SER A 167 61.32 59.86 -23.05
CA SER A 167 61.14 60.26 -24.46
C SER A 167 60.69 61.71 -24.59
N TYR A 168 59.76 62.17 -23.75
CA TYR A 168 59.35 63.58 -23.69
C TYR A 168 60.46 64.52 -23.20
N ARG A 169 61.32 64.08 -22.28
CA ARG A 169 62.47 64.87 -21.83
C ARG A 169 63.59 64.92 -22.87
N LYS A 170 63.79 63.86 -23.65
CA LYS A 170 64.79 63.81 -24.74
C LYS A 170 64.28 64.47 -26.02
N ALA A 171 62.98 64.45 -26.28
CA ALA A 171 62.34 65.13 -27.40
C ALA A 171 61.84 66.52 -26.98
N LYS A 172 62.67 67.56 -27.15
CA LYS A 172 62.17 68.92 -27.40
C LYS A 172 61.51 68.95 -28.79
N ILE A 173 60.39 68.27 -28.98
CA ILE A 173 59.66 68.28 -30.25
C ILE A 173 58.16 68.27 -29.94
N GLY A 174 57.51 69.41 -30.23
CA GLY A 174 56.05 69.50 -30.27
C GLY A 174 55.52 68.61 -31.39
N LEU A 175 54.58 67.74 -31.06
CA LEU A 175 53.93 66.87 -32.03
C LEU A 175 52.45 67.27 -32.15
N GLN A 176 52.13 67.88 -33.29
CA GLN A 176 50.78 68.22 -33.73
C GLN A 176 50.24 67.03 -34.53
N ILE A 177 49.17 66.39 -34.06
CA ILE A 177 48.53 65.27 -34.75
C ILE A 177 47.45 65.83 -35.67
N VAL A 178 47.68 65.73 -36.99
CA VAL A 178 46.70 66.01 -38.05
C VAL A 178 46.25 64.66 -38.65
N ASN A 179 44.96 64.37 -38.49
CA ASN A 179 44.11 63.33 -39.11
C ASN A 179 44.10 63.50 -40.67
N PRO A 180 43.72 62.55 -41.57
CA PRO A 180 42.63 61.59 -41.39
C PRO A 180 42.63 60.21 -42.10
N ILE A 181 41.65 59.44 -41.65
CA ILE A 181 41.06 58.17 -42.11
C ILE A 181 40.85 58.09 -43.64
N SER A 182 41.17 56.94 -44.26
CA SER A 182 40.78 56.60 -45.64
C SER A 182 39.84 55.38 -45.67
N LYS A 183 38.67 55.55 -46.32
CA LYS A 183 37.76 54.49 -46.79
C LYS A 183 37.95 54.27 -48.31
N PRO A 184 37.58 53.11 -48.87
CA PRO A 184 38.10 52.62 -50.15
C PRO A 184 37.23 53.01 -51.37
N LEU A 185 37.87 53.18 -52.53
CA LEU A 185 37.20 53.42 -53.83
C LEU A 185 37.47 52.27 -54.82
N LYS A 186 36.41 51.96 -55.58
CA LYS A 186 36.25 50.90 -56.59
C LYS A 186 37.09 51.13 -57.87
N ARG A 187 37.64 50.02 -58.38
CA ARG A 187 37.88 49.53 -59.78
C ARG A 187 37.94 50.50 -61.00
N LEU A 188 39.13 50.50 -61.66
CA LEU A 188 39.54 50.33 -63.10
C LEU A 188 38.91 51.21 -64.23
N PRO A 189 39.52 51.37 -65.47
CA PRO A 189 40.49 50.50 -66.19
C PRO A 189 41.60 51.15 -67.10
N ASN A 190 42.46 50.27 -67.67
CA ASN A 190 43.35 50.38 -68.88
C ASN A 190 44.70 51.15 -68.75
N SER A 191 45.85 50.73 -69.31
CA SER A 191 46.17 49.70 -70.31
C SER A 191 47.69 49.38 -70.38
N TYR A 192 48.01 48.19 -70.90
CA TYR A 192 49.27 47.70 -71.52
C TYR A 192 50.47 47.23 -70.66
N ASN A 193 50.63 45.89 -70.65
CA ASN A 193 51.84 45.06 -70.75
C ASN A 193 53.12 45.52 -70.03
N ASP A 194 53.57 44.79 -69.01
CA ASP A 194 54.53 43.69 -69.20
C ASP A 194 54.70 42.91 -67.88
N HIS A 195 55.05 41.64 -68.02
CA HIS A 195 55.31 40.56 -67.06
C HIS A 195 55.38 40.82 -65.52
N ILE A 196 54.93 39.79 -64.78
CA ILE A 196 55.06 39.53 -63.32
C ILE A 196 53.85 39.95 -62.46
N LEU A 197 52.68 39.32 -62.63
CA LEU A 197 51.70 39.10 -61.54
C LEU A 197 50.74 37.94 -61.89
N SER A 198 51.24 36.71 -61.99
CA SER A 198 50.39 35.51 -62.23
C SER A 198 50.47 34.49 -61.08
N ARG A 199 50.54 34.96 -59.83
CA ARG A 199 50.66 34.09 -58.64
C ARG A 199 49.56 34.30 -57.57
N LYS A 200 48.68 35.30 -57.70
CA LYS A 200 47.76 35.68 -56.60
C LYS A 200 46.31 35.20 -56.75
N HIS A 201 45.89 34.71 -57.91
CA HIS A 201 44.53 34.18 -58.11
C HIS A 201 44.45 32.68 -57.77
N ASN A 202 45.45 31.89 -58.15
CA ASN A 202 45.48 30.45 -57.86
C ASN A 202 45.62 30.13 -56.37
N THR A 203 46.10 31.06 -55.54
CA THR A 203 46.21 30.82 -54.08
C THR A 203 44.87 30.92 -53.39
N SER A 204 44.01 31.87 -53.78
CA SER A 204 42.67 32.02 -53.18
C SER A 204 41.78 30.82 -53.50
N ASP A 205 41.81 30.34 -54.74
CA ASP A 205 41.04 29.16 -55.14
C ASP A 205 41.64 27.88 -54.51
N ALA A 206 42.97 27.76 -54.46
CA ALA A 206 43.63 26.63 -53.79
C ALA A 206 43.37 26.61 -52.27
N ASP A 207 43.31 27.78 -51.62
CA ASP A 207 43.00 27.90 -50.20
C ASP A 207 41.50 27.61 -49.95
N MET A 208 40.61 27.98 -50.87
CA MET A 208 39.20 27.58 -50.84
C MET A 208 39.03 26.07 -51.01
N PHE A 209 39.73 25.44 -51.98
CA PHE A 209 39.70 23.99 -52.14
C PHE A 209 40.29 23.26 -50.93
N LYS A 210 41.38 23.77 -50.33
CA LYS A 210 41.91 23.25 -49.07
C LYS A 210 40.92 23.36 -47.93
N GLN A 211 40.21 24.48 -47.82
CA GLN A 211 39.18 24.65 -46.79
C GLN A 211 38.02 23.66 -47.00
N ILE A 212 37.55 23.49 -48.25
CA ILE A 212 36.49 22.52 -48.57
C ILE A 212 36.92 21.08 -48.24
N VAL A 213 38.17 20.73 -48.55
CA VAL A 213 38.74 19.42 -48.20
C VAL A 213 38.87 19.26 -46.69
N ALA A 214 39.37 20.27 -45.97
CA ALA A 214 39.46 20.24 -44.51
C ALA A 214 38.08 20.15 -43.84
N ASP A 215 37.08 20.86 -44.37
CA ASP A 215 35.69 20.78 -43.89
C ASP A 215 35.07 19.41 -44.21
N ALA A 216 35.43 18.79 -45.33
CA ALA A 216 35.00 17.43 -45.69
C ALA A 216 35.66 16.38 -44.77
N GLU A 217 36.97 16.48 -44.52
CA GLU A 217 37.72 15.62 -43.60
C GLU A 217 37.22 15.77 -42.15
N ALA A 218 36.91 17.00 -41.72
CA ALA A 218 36.32 17.27 -40.42
C ALA A 218 34.94 16.62 -40.29
N ARG A 219 34.08 16.74 -41.32
CA ARG A 219 32.76 16.11 -41.36
C ARG A 219 32.85 14.59 -41.39
N GLU A 220 33.80 14.02 -42.13
CA GLU A 220 34.04 12.57 -42.15
C GLU A 220 34.47 12.07 -40.77
N LYS A 221 35.34 12.80 -40.08
CA LYS A 221 35.76 12.47 -38.71
C LYS A 221 34.60 12.54 -37.72
N GLU A 222 33.74 13.55 -37.82
CA GLU A 222 32.53 13.66 -36.99
C GLU A 222 31.56 12.51 -37.27
N LEU A 223 31.33 12.15 -38.54
CA LEU A 223 30.50 11.01 -38.92
C LEU A 223 31.06 9.67 -38.40
N LEU A 224 32.37 9.45 -38.46
CA LEU A 224 33.01 8.26 -37.90
C LEU A 224 32.86 8.20 -36.37
N GLN A 225 32.97 9.36 -35.69
CA GLN A 225 32.76 9.44 -34.25
C GLN A 225 31.29 9.17 -33.87
N GLU A 226 30.33 9.72 -34.61
CA GLU A 226 28.91 9.46 -34.42
C GLU A 226 28.59 7.98 -34.69
N ASN A 227 29.13 7.40 -35.77
CA ASN A 227 28.97 5.99 -36.09
C ASN A 227 29.51 5.08 -34.96
N SER A 228 30.66 5.43 -34.38
CA SER A 228 31.22 4.71 -33.22
C SER A 228 30.31 4.81 -31.99
N LYS A 229 29.74 5.99 -31.70
CA LYS A 229 28.77 6.17 -30.61
C LYS A 229 27.48 5.37 -30.84
N LEU A 230 26.96 5.36 -32.07
CA LEU A 230 25.77 4.60 -32.44
C LEU A 230 26.00 3.09 -32.31
N ARG A 231 27.16 2.59 -32.77
CA ARG A 231 27.54 1.18 -32.58
C ARG A 231 27.61 0.79 -31.10
N LYS A 232 28.14 1.68 -30.26
CA LYS A 232 28.18 1.47 -28.80
C LYS A 232 26.78 1.44 -28.18
N LEU A 233 25.93 2.42 -28.53
CA LEU A 233 24.54 2.46 -28.05
C LEU A 233 23.76 1.21 -28.47
N LEU A 234 23.98 0.73 -29.70
CA LEU A 234 23.32 -0.47 -30.20
C LEU A 234 23.77 -1.74 -29.46
N PHE A 235 25.07 -1.83 -29.14
CA PHE A 235 25.59 -2.88 -28.26
C PHE A 235 24.95 -2.80 -26.87
N ASP A 236 24.84 -1.61 -26.29
CA ASP A 236 24.25 -1.41 -24.97
C ASP A 236 22.76 -1.82 -24.97
N VAL A 237 21.99 -1.44 -25.99
CA VAL A 237 20.58 -1.85 -26.15
C VAL A 237 20.46 -3.36 -26.30
N GLN A 238 21.25 -3.97 -27.18
CA GLN A 238 21.24 -5.43 -27.35
C GLN A 238 21.57 -6.14 -26.02
N HIS A 239 22.58 -5.65 -25.29
CA HIS A 239 22.99 -6.22 -24.02
C HIS A 239 21.88 -6.12 -22.97
N HIS A 240 21.23 -4.96 -22.84
CA HIS A 240 20.14 -4.77 -21.88
C HIS A 240 18.92 -5.63 -22.21
N VAL A 241 18.55 -5.74 -23.48
CA VAL A 241 17.40 -6.56 -23.86
C VAL A 241 17.72 -8.05 -23.73
N SER A 242 18.94 -8.49 -24.09
CA SER A 242 19.35 -9.90 -23.90
C SER A 242 19.39 -10.27 -22.42
N THR A 243 19.98 -9.44 -21.58
CA THR A 243 20.02 -9.69 -20.12
C THR A 243 18.63 -9.64 -19.50
N PHE A 244 17.74 -8.76 -19.96
CA PHE A 244 16.35 -8.73 -19.52
C PHE A 244 15.61 -10.03 -19.88
N VAL A 245 15.73 -10.50 -21.12
CA VAL A 245 15.12 -11.77 -21.57
C VAL A 245 15.72 -12.98 -20.83
N GLU A 246 17.06 -13.04 -20.70
CA GLU A 246 17.75 -14.11 -19.95
C GLU A 246 17.36 -14.12 -18.46
N SER A 247 17.22 -12.96 -17.83
CA SER A 247 16.80 -12.84 -16.42
C SER A 247 15.36 -13.28 -16.17
N HIS A 248 14.47 -13.12 -17.16
CA HIS A 248 13.08 -13.55 -17.07
C HIS A 248 12.92 -15.03 -17.41
N ALA A 249 13.71 -15.56 -18.36
CA ALA A 249 13.75 -16.99 -18.66
C ALA A 249 14.25 -17.83 -17.45
N GLN A 250 15.22 -17.32 -16.68
CA GLN A 250 15.73 -17.97 -15.47
C GLN A 250 14.73 -17.99 -14.30
N LEU A 251 13.68 -17.17 -14.34
CA LEU A 251 12.59 -17.19 -13.36
C LEU A 251 11.43 -18.12 -13.76
N GLY A 252 11.49 -18.71 -14.97
CA GLY A 252 10.41 -19.53 -15.56
C GLY A 252 10.66 -21.04 -15.60
N ASP A 253 11.91 -21.53 -15.51
CA ASP A 253 12.24 -22.96 -15.61
C ASP A 253 12.95 -23.51 -14.35
N GLU A 254 12.17 -24.16 -13.49
CA GLU A 254 12.66 -25.06 -12.44
C GLU A 254 12.88 -26.50 -12.96
N TYR A 255 13.23 -26.78 -14.23
CA TYR A 255 13.49 -28.17 -14.67
C TYR A 255 14.62 -28.31 -15.70
N GLU A 256 15.66 -29.06 -15.27
CA GLU A 256 16.72 -29.77 -16.01
C GLU A 256 17.28 -29.20 -17.33
N THR A 257 18.54 -28.77 -17.28
CA THR A 257 19.57 -29.35 -18.15
C THR A 257 20.94 -29.22 -17.50
N SER A 258 21.50 -30.36 -17.06
CA SER A 258 22.92 -30.47 -16.71
C SER A 258 23.75 -30.16 -17.94
N ILE A 259 24.44 -29.01 -17.93
CA ILE A 259 25.57 -28.76 -18.81
C ILE A 259 26.81 -29.20 -18.03
N ASP A 260 27.50 -30.19 -18.59
CA ASP A 260 28.69 -30.85 -18.09
C ASP A 260 29.79 -29.82 -17.71
N PRO A 261 30.29 -29.79 -16.46
CA PRO A 261 31.23 -28.77 -15.98
C PRO A 261 32.63 -28.84 -16.62
N GLU A 262 32.88 -29.79 -17.52
CA GLU A 262 34.20 -29.98 -18.15
C GLU A 262 34.42 -29.17 -19.45
N LEU A 263 33.35 -28.65 -20.09
CA LEU A 263 33.49 -27.78 -21.28
C LEU A 263 33.73 -26.29 -20.96
N ALA A 264 33.56 -25.87 -19.70
CA ALA A 264 33.78 -24.47 -19.29
C ALA A 264 35.26 -24.08 -19.14
N ASN A 265 36.18 -25.06 -19.19
CA ASN A 265 37.62 -24.84 -18.97
C ASN A 265 38.44 -24.54 -20.23
N LEU A 266 37.82 -24.34 -21.39
CA LEU A 266 38.51 -23.69 -22.52
C LEU A 266 38.41 -22.17 -22.34
N GLN A 267 39.16 -21.66 -21.36
CA GLN A 267 39.46 -20.24 -21.23
C GLN A 267 40.18 -19.78 -22.50
N THR A 268 39.44 -19.13 -23.39
CA THR A 268 40.04 -18.14 -24.28
C THR A 268 40.37 -16.89 -23.42
N PRO A 269 41.53 -16.25 -23.62
CA PRO A 269 41.99 -15.16 -22.77
C PRO A 269 40.97 -14.01 -22.67
N ASP A 270 40.86 -13.42 -21.47
CA ASP A 270 39.99 -12.31 -21.01
C ASP A 270 40.06 -10.98 -21.82
N SER A 271 40.53 -10.99 -23.06
CA SER A 271 40.61 -9.82 -23.93
C SER A 271 39.77 -9.92 -25.21
N TYR A 272 39.05 -11.03 -25.45
CA TYR A 272 38.22 -11.18 -26.64
C TYR A 272 36.76 -11.43 -26.26
N ASN A 273 35.96 -10.36 -26.20
CA ASN A 273 34.51 -10.49 -26.12
C ASN A 273 33.96 -10.66 -27.54
N PRO A 274 33.57 -11.88 -27.97
CA PRO A 274 33.04 -12.11 -29.32
C PRO A 274 31.77 -11.27 -29.59
N LYS A 275 31.00 -10.95 -28.54
CA LYS A 275 29.83 -10.07 -28.65
C LYS A 275 30.18 -8.60 -28.88
N ALA A 276 31.38 -8.14 -28.50
CA ALA A 276 31.87 -6.78 -28.76
C ALA A 276 32.66 -6.68 -30.07
N ALA A 277 33.41 -7.73 -30.45
CA ALA A 277 34.19 -7.77 -31.69
C ALA A 277 33.31 -7.70 -32.95
N ARG A 278 32.08 -8.24 -32.91
CA ARG A 278 31.12 -8.17 -34.03
C ARG A 278 30.63 -6.75 -34.35
N PHE A 279 30.62 -5.84 -33.36
CA PHE A 279 30.27 -4.43 -33.58
C PHE A 279 31.36 -3.64 -34.30
N GLN A 280 32.52 -4.26 -34.55
CA GLN A 280 33.63 -3.68 -35.30
C GLN A 280 33.71 -4.20 -36.76
N LEU A 281 32.74 -5.01 -37.21
CA LEU A 281 32.68 -5.51 -38.59
C LEU A 281 32.35 -4.40 -39.60
N PRO A 282 32.78 -4.56 -40.88
CA PRO A 282 32.39 -3.68 -41.98
C PRO A 282 30.88 -3.46 -42.02
N PHE A 283 30.45 -2.23 -42.33
CA PHE A 283 29.06 -1.75 -42.18
C PHE A 283 28.01 -2.70 -42.78
N GLU A 284 28.28 -3.28 -43.95
CA GLU A 284 27.32 -4.10 -44.68
C GLU A 284 27.06 -5.46 -44.01
N MET A 285 28.06 -6.06 -43.37
CA MET A 285 27.87 -7.28 -42.58
C MET A 285 27.35 -7.00 -41.17
N PHE A 286 27.72 -5.84 -40.62
CA PHE A 286 27.21 -5.38 -39.32
C PHE A 286 25.72 -5.05 -39.37
N ALA A 287 25.27 -4.35 -40.40
CA ALA A 287 23.90 -3.90 -40.56
C ALA A 287 22.93 -5.08 -40.65
N ASN A 288 23.18 -6.04 -41.55
CA ASN A 288 22.27 -7.16 -41.77
C ASN A 288 22.19 -8.08 -40.54
N ASN A 289 23.33 -8.42 -39.93
CA ASN A 289 23.35 -9.35 -38.79
C ASN A 289 22.73 -8.74 -37.52
N VAL A 290 23.01 -7.46 -37.24
CA VAL A 290 22.47 -6.81 -36.04
C VAL A 290 20.99 -6.43 -36.23
N GLU A 291 20.57 -6.08 -37.44
CA GLU A 291 19.16 -5.83 -37.74
C GLU A 291 18.31 -7.10 -37.55
N GLU A 292 18.76 -8.25 -38.05
CA GLU A 292 18.05 -9.51 -37.91
C GLU A 292 18.01 -9.96 -36.44
N GLU A 293 19.13 -9.86 -35.72
CA GLU A 293 19.23 -10.23 -34.29
C GLU A 293 18.38 -9.32 -33.40
N ILE A 294 18.33 -8.00 -33.64
CA ILE A 294 17.45 -7.09 -32.90
C ILE A 294 15.97 -7.39 -33.19
N LYS A 295 15.63 -7.73 -34.44
CA LYS A 295 14.26 -8.15 -34.78
C LYS A 295 13.87 -9.44 -34.07
N GLU A 296 14.74 -10.44 -34.04
CA GLU A 296 14.50 -11.68 -33.29
C GLU A 296 14.36 -11.43 -31.79
N LEU A 297 15.20 -10.57 -31.22
CA LEU A 297 15.16 -10.21 -29.81
C LEU A 297 13.89 -9.42 -29.44
N LEU A 298 13.46 -8.50 -30.30
CA LEU A 298 12.20 -7.77 -30.14
C LEU A 298 10.98 -8.69 -30.28
N LEU A 299 11.03 -9.65 -31.20
CA LEU A 299 9.97 -10.67 -31.34
C LEU A 299 9.92 -11.58 -30.11
N ALA A 300 11.06 -12.00 -29.57
CA ALA A 300 11.12 -12.76 -28.32
C ALA A 300 10.55 -11.96 -27.15
N LEU A 301 10.90 -10.67 -27.03
CA LEU A 301 10.36 -9.78 -26.00
C LEU A 301 8.86 -9.55 -26.17
N GLN A 302 8.37 -9.44 -27.40
CA GLN A 302 6.95 -9.33 -27.70
C GLN A 302 6.20 -10.61 -27.33
N CYS A 303 6.74 -11.79 -27.64
CA CYS A 303 6.15 -13.07 -27.23
C CYS A 303 6.12 -13.21 -25.70
N GLU A 304 7.19 -12.82 -24.99
CA GLU A 304 7.21 -12.80 -23.52
C GLU A 304 6.22 -11.79 -22.93
N TRP A 305 6.05 -10.65 -23.57
CA TRP A 305 5.06 -9.64 -23.17
C TRP A 305 3.63 -10.14 -23.34
N GLU A 306 3.33 -10.79 -24.47
CA GLU A 306 2.01 -11.34 -24.80
C GLU A 306 1.69 -12.62 -23.99
N ASN A 307 2.71 -13.39 -23.57
CA ASN A 307 2.57 -14.61 -22.78
C ASN A 307 2.66 -14.40 -21.26
N ARG A 308 2.69 -13.15 -20.75
CA ARG A 308 2.63 -12.90 -19.31
C ARG A 308 1.38 -13.59 -18.72
N PRO A 309 1.52 -14.46 -17.70
CA PRO A 309 0.36 -15.08 -17.08
C PRO A 309 -0.52 -13.98 -16.47
N ALA A 310 -1.81 -14.01 -16.77
CA ALA A 310 -2.83 -13.08 -16.25
C ALA A 310 -2.79 -12.92 -14.71
N ASN A 311 -2.19 -13.89 -14.01
CA ASN A 311 -1.95 -13.87 -12.57
C ASN A 311 -1.02 -12.73 -12.11
N MET A 312 -0.01 -12.32 -12.90
CA MET A 312 0.84 -11.19 -12.50
C MET A 312 0.11 -9.86 -12.64
N VAL A 313 -0.71 -9.69 -13.69
CA VAL A 313 -1.52 -8.47 -13.87
C VAL A 313 -2.55 -8.35 -12.75
N ALA A 314 -3.23 -9.45 -12.41
CA ALA A 314 -4.15 -9.51 -11.28
C ALA A 314 -3.47 -9.23 -9.92
N GLU A 315 -2.23 -9.68 -9.72
CA GLU A 315 -1.48 -9.41 -8.49
C GLU A 315 -1.05 -7.93 -8.38
N TYR A 316 -0.71 -7.28 -9.50
CA TYR A 316 -0.46 -5.84 -9.53
C TYR A 316 -1.74 -5.03 -9.29
N GLU A 317 -2.86 -5.41 -9.90
CA GLU A 317 -4.16 -4.75 -9.70
C GLU A 317 -4.62 -4.89 -8.23
N THR A 318 -4.47 -6.07 -7.62
CA THR A 318 -4.80 -6.29 -6.20
C THR A 318 -3.91 -5.45 -5.27
N LYS A 319 -2.62 -5.32 -5.57
CA LYS A 319 -1.68 -4.47 -4.80
C LYS A 319 -2.00 -2.98 -4.95
N VAL A 320 -2.50 -2.56 -6.11
CA VAL A 320 -2.95 -1.17 -6.34
C VAL A 320 -4.19 -0.88 -5.51
N GLU A 321 -5.18 -1.77 -5.50
CA GLU A 321 -6.39 -1.62 -4.67
C GLU A 321 -6.05 -1.59 -3.17
N GLU A 322 -5.13 -2.44 -2.70
CA GLU A 322 -4.68 -2.44 -1.30
C GLU A 322 -3.95 -1.13 -0.94
N TYR A 323 -3.19 -0.55 -1.88
CA TYR A 323 -2.52 0.73 -1.68
C TYR A 323 -3.51 1.90 -1.61
N GLU A 324 -4.55 1.89 -2.46
CA GLU A 324 -5.62 2.89 -2.43
C GLU A 324 -6.39 2.88 -1.12
N ILE A 325 -6.71 1.69 -0.58
CA ILE A 325 -7.36 1.55 0.74
C ILE A 325 -6.47 2.14 1.84
N LYS A 326 -5.17 1.83 1.85
CA LYS A 326 -4.23 2.36 2.84
C LYS A 326 -4.03 3.87 2.74
N VAL A 327 -4.10 4.43 1.53
CA VAL A 327 -4.04 5.88 1.31
C VAL A 327 -5.28 6.55 1.91
N GLU A 328 -6.46 5.95 1.72
CA GLU A 328 -7.71 6.47 2.27
C GLU A 328 -7.75 6.36 3.81
N GLU A 329 -7.29 5.24 4.37
CA GLU A 329 -7.12 5.09 5.83
C GLU A 329 -6.16 6.15 6.41
N ASN A 330 -5.02 6.38 5.75
CA ASN A 330 -4.10 7.45 6.14
C ASN A 330 -4.74 8.83 6.04
N ARG A 331 -5.59 9.07 5.03
CA ARG A 331 -6.33 10.33 4.89
C ARG A 331 -7.28 10.53 6.08
N GLN A 332 -7.98 9.49 6.50
CA GLN A 332 -8.90 9.54 7.65
C GLN A 332 -8.16 9.75 8.97
N ILE A 333 -7.04 9.06 9.19
CA ILE A 333 -6.20 9.25 10.39
C ILE A 333 -5.69 10.70 10.46
N ARG A 334 -5.30 11.30 9.32
CA ARG A 334 -4.85 12.70 9.28
C ARG A 334 -5.97 13.67 9.66
N LEU A 335 -7.18 13.45 9.19
CA LEU A 335 -8.35 14.27 9.58
C LEU A 335 -8.67 14.14 11.07
N GLU A 336 -8.55 12.95 11.64
CA GLU A 336 -8.73 12.72 13.08
C GLU A 336 -7.65 13.46 13.90
N ILE A 337 -6.39 13.37 13.48
CA ILE A 337 -5.29 14.13 14.11
C ILE A 337 -5.55 15.63 14.09
N ASP A 338 -6.02 16.17 12.95
CA ASP A 338 -6.31 17.60 12.85
C ASP A 338 -7.52 18.00 13.70
N SER A 339 -8.55 17.15 13.81
CA SER A 339 -9.67 17.37 14.73
C SER A 339 -9.23 17.38 16.20
N LEU A 340 -8.42 16.40 16.61
CA LEU A 340 -7.88 16.33 17.98
C LEU A 340 -6.97 17.53 18.30
N ARG A 341 -6.19 18.00 17.32
CA ARG A 341 -5.39 19.22 17.46
C ARG A 341 -6.25 20.45 17.68
N ASN A 342 -7.35 20.59 16.95
CA ASN A 342 -8.28 21.70 17.15
C ASN A 342 -8.92 21.65 18.54
N GLN A 343 -9.37 20.47 18.99
CA GLN A 343 -9.90 20.31 20.36
C GLN A 343 -8.86 20.66 21.42
N LEU A 344 -7.59 20.30 21.20
CA LEU A 344 -6.51 20.63 22.12
C LEU A 344 -6.19 22.14 22.12
N ALA A 345 -6.32 22.81 20.97
CA ALA A 345 -6.19 24.26 20.88
C ALA A 345 -7.33 24.98 21.61
N GLU A 346 -8.58 24.53 21.47
CA GLU A 346 -9.73 25.07 22.20
C GLU A 346 -9.61 24.84 23.72
N ALA A 347 -9.13 23.66 24.13
CA ALA A 347 -8.85 23.39 25.53
C ALA A 347 -7.72 24.29 26.06
N ALA A 348 -6.69 24.58 25.25
CA ALA A 348 -5.61 25.48 25.62
C ALA A 348 -6.10 26.93 25.79
N THR A 349 -6.96 27.43 24.90
CA THR A 349 -7.55 28.77 25.04
C THR A 349 -8.43 28.86 26.28
N PHE A 350 -9.21 27.83 26.60
CA PHE A 350 -10.00 27.80 27.83
C PHE A 350 -9.13 27.82 29.09
N VAL A 351 -8.02 27.07 29.09
CA VAL A 351 -7.06 27.08 30.21
C VAL A 351 -6.40 28.45 30.35
N GLU A 352 -6.05 29.10 29.24
CA GLU A 352 -5.48 30.45 29.24
C GLU A 352 -6.47 31.49 29.79
N GLU A 353 -7.74 31.43 29.35
CA GLU A 353 -8.81 32.28 29.88
C GLU A 353 -9.07 32.05 31.38
N ALA A 354 -9.09 30.80 31.82
CA ALA A 354 -9.22 30.45 33.24
C ALA A 354 -8.02 30.96 34.06
N GLN A 355 -6.81 30.82 33.53
CA GLN A 355 -5.59 31.34 34.18
C GLN A 355 -5.60 32.87 34.25
N ASN A 356 -6.08 33.54 33.21
CA ASN A 356 -6.26 35.00 33.21
C ASN A 356 -7.31 35.43 34.23
N MET A 357 -8.42 34.70 34.37
CA MET A 357 -9.41 34.96 35.41
C MET A 357 -8.83 34.79 36.82
N ILE A 358 -8.03 33.76 37.06
CA ILE A 358 -7.33 33.53 38.34
C ILE A 358 -6.32 34.65 38.60
N ASN A 359 -5.53 35.04 37.61
CA ASN A 359 -4.55 36.13 37.75
C ASN A 359 -5.26 37.45 38.06
N ASN A 360 -6.36 37.77 37.37
CA ASN A 360 -7.17 38.95 37.64
C ASN A 360 -7.78 38.90 39.05
N PHE A 361 -8.19 37.73 39.55
CA PHE A 361 -8.68 37.57 40.92
C PHE A 361 -7.57 37.80 41.96
N ILE A 362 -6.36 37.30 41.70
CA ILE A 362 -5.19 37.51 42.57
C ILE A 362 -4.76 38.97 42.57
N GLU A 363 -4.73 39.63 41.40
CA GLU A 363 -4.39 41.04 41.25
C GLU A 363 -5.46 41.98 41.82
N SER A 364 -6.74 41.57 41.81
CA SER A 364 -7.85 42.35 42.38
C SER A 364 -7.87 42.40 43.92
N GLY A 365 -6.93 41.72 44.61
CA GLY A 365 -6.64 41.93 46.02
C GLY A 365 -7.87 41.82 46.95
N PHE A 366 -8.35 40.60 47.18
CA PHE A 366 -9.41 40.35 48.16
C PHE A 366 -8.87 40.54 49.59
N GLN A 367 -8.93 41.77 50.11
CA GLN A 367 -8.86 42.04 51.55
C GLN A 367 -10.26 42.26 52.10
N ASP A 368 -10.46 41.66 53.28
CA ASP A 368 -11.68 41.53 54.08
C ASP A 368 -12.82 42.50 53.79
N GLY A 369 -14.00 41.88 53.64
CA GLY A 369 -15.24 42.49 53.19
C GLY A 369 -15.51 43.86 53.79
N GLN A 370 -15.63 44.84 52.90
CA GLN A 370 -16.79 45.71 52.71
C GLN A 370 -16.62 46.46 51.37
N GLY A 371 -17.62 46.40 50.47
CA GLY A 371 -17.69 47.30 49.32
C GLY A 371 -18.11 46.65 48.00
N GLU A 372 -19.33 46.96 47.57
CA GLU A 372 -19.93 46.90 46.23
C GLU A 372 -19.18 46.22 45.07
N PHE A 373 -19.87 45.25 44.47
CA PHE A 373 -19.55 44.60 43.21
C PHE A 373 -19.54 45.61 42.05
N LYS A 374 -18.37 46.20 41.74
CA LYS A 374 -18.12 46.85 40.46
C LYS A 374 -17.41 45.88 39.54
N LEU A 375 -18.16 45.37 38.56
CA LEU A 375 -17.66 44.69 37.38
C LEU A 375 -16.80 45.71 36.59
N ASN A 376 -15.52 45.81 36.93
CA ASN A 376 -14.54 46.48 36.09
C ASN A 376 -14.18 45.55 34.93
N VAL A 377 -15.06 45.51 33.93
CA VAL A 377 -14.68 45.12 32.57
C VAL A 377 -13.79 46.23 32.04
N SER A 378 -12.51 46.17 32.40
CA SER A 378 -11.50 47.09 31.88
C SER A 378 -10.96 46.55 30.56
N GLY A 379 -11.46 47.08 29.45
CA GLY A 379 -10.90 46.82 28.12
C GLY A 379 -11.77 47.29 26.97
N ASN A 380 -11.98 48.60 26.86
CA ASN A 380 -12.70 49.36 25.81
C ASN A 380 -14.20 49.59 26.08
N GLU A 381 -14.51 50.80 26.55
CA GLU A 381 -15.82 51.43 26.32
C GLU A 381 -15.98 51.65 24.81
N ILE A 382 -16.67 50.73 24.14
CA ILE A 382 -17.14 50.88 22.76
C ILE A 382 -18.09 52.08 22.75
N THR A 383 -17.76 53.11 21.97
CA THR A 383 -18.61 54.30 21.83
C THR A 383 -19.89 53.94 21.07
N LEU A 384 -21.04 54.58 21.35
CA LEU A 384 -22.35 54.27 20.72
C LEU A 384 -22.31 54.05 19.18
N PRO A 385 -21.58 54.84 18.37
CA PRO A 385 -21.45 54.60 16.92
C PRO A 385 -20.71 53.31 16.56
N GLU A 386 -19.82 52.86 17.43
CA GLU A 386 -18.96 51.68 17.26
C GLU A 386 -19.72 50.39 17.64
N TYR A 387 -20.77 50.49 18.47
CA TYR A 387 -21.76 49.44 18.71
C TYR A 387 -22.63 49.19 17.48
N ASP A 388 -23.07 50.26 16.81
CA ASP A 388 -23.87 50.16 15.58
C ASP A 388 -23.04 49.54 14.44
N GLU A 389 -21.77 49.93 14.27
CA GLU A 389 -20.86 49.31 13.30
C GLU A 389 -20.56 47.83 13.61
N LEU A 390 -20.45 47.48 14.89
CA LEU A 390 -20.24 46.08 15.30
C LEU A 390 -21.49 45.24 15.06
N ASP A 391 -22.69 45.77 15.32
CA ASP A 391 -23.96 45.09 15.04
C ASP A 391 -24.17 44.92 13.53
N GLU A 392 -23.87 45.95 12.72
CA GLU A 392 -23.90 45.83 11.25
C GLU A 392 -22.93 44.75 10.74
N ASN A 393 -21.71 44.67 11.29
CA ASN A 393 -20.74 43.62 10.96
C ASN A 393 -21.22 42.22 11.37
N LEU A 394 -21.84 42.09 12.55
CA LEU A 394 -22.41 40.83 13.02
C LEU A 394 -23.60 40.39 12.15
N GLN A 395 -24.46 41.34 11.75
CA GLN A 395 -25.58 41.08 10.85
C GLN A 395 -25.08 40.66 9.46
N LEU A 396 -24.05 41.33 8.92
CA LEU A 396 -23.42 40.95 7.65
C LEU A 396 -22.84 39.53 7.72
N LYS A 397 -22.13 39.20 8.79
CA LYS A 397 -21.55 37.86 8.98
C LYS A 397 -22.62 36.79 9.14
N ARG A 398 -23.71 37.10 9.84
CA ARG A 398 -24.87 36.21 9.98
C ARG A 398 -25.58 36.00 8.64
N ASN A 399 -25.70 37.04 7.82
CA ASN A 399 -26.27 36.95 6.47
C ASN A 399 -25.39 36.12 5.53
N GLN A 400 -24.06 36.28 5.58
CA GLN A 400 -23.11 35.45 4.84
C GLN A 400 -23.22 33.97 5.23
N LEU A 401 -23.18 33.65 6.52
CA LEU A 401 -23.34 32.28 7.01
C LEU A 401 -24.68 31.66 6.59
N ASN A 402 -25.77 32.45 6.61
CA ASN A 402 -27.07 31.98 6.13
C ASN A 402 -27.08 31.73 4.62
N GLN A 403 -26.37 32.55 3.84
CA GLN A 403 -26.24 32.35 2.40
C GLN A 403 -25.43 31.10 2.08
N GLU A 404 -24.31 30.89 2.77
CA GLU A 404 -23.49 29.67 2.67
C GLU A 404 -24.27 28.41 3.08
N ARG A 405 -25.07 28.49 4.15
CA ARG A 405 -25.96 27.37 4.54
C ARG A 405 -26.97 27.05 3.45
N LYS A 406 -27.56 28.07 2.80
CA LYS A 406 -28.50 27.87 1.69
C LYS A 406 -27.81 27.23 0.48
N THR A 407 -26.65 27.74 0.06
CA THR A 407 -25.91 27.20 -1.08
C THR A 407 -25.44 25.77 -0.82
N PHE A 408 -24.98 25.47 0.40
CA PHE A 408 -24.59 24.12 0.80
C PHE A 408 -25.78 23.15 0.80
N THR A 409 -26.92 23.57 1.35
CA THR A 409 -28.15 22.77 1.34
C THR A 409 -28.64 22.52 -0.09
N GLU A 410 -28.63 23.52 -0.95
CA GLU A 410 -29.02 23.39 -2.36
C GLU A 410 -28.06 22.46 -3.12
N SER A 411 -26.76 22.55 -2.85
CA SER A 411 -25.75 21.65 -3.43
C SER A 411 -25.95 20.20 -2.98
N LEU A 412 -26.33 19.96 -1.72
CA LEU A 412 -26.67 18.62 -1.22
C LEU A 412 -27.94 18.07 -1.89
N ILE A 413 -28.97 18.90 -2.06
CA ILE A 413 -30.19 18.51 -2.77
C ILE A 413 -29.86 18.15 -4.23
N ARG A 414 -29.03 18.95 -4.90
CA ARG A 414 -28.58 18.69 -6.27
C ARG A 414 -27.80 17.37 -6.35
N LEU A 415 -26.85 17.14 -5.44
CA LEU A 415 -26.10 15.90 -5.37
C LEU A 415 -27.01 14.68 -5.15
N GLY A 416 -28.05 14.84 -4.33
CA GLY A 416 -29.09 13.82 -4.15
C GLY A 416 -29.82 13.48 -5.45
N LYS A 417 -30.24 14.50 -6.21
CA LYS A 417 -30.89 14.32 -7.53
C LYS A 417 -29.95 13.67 -8.54
N ASP A 418 -28.68 14.08 -8.59
CA ASP A 418 -27.68 13.51 -9.49
C ASP A 418 -27.43 12.03 -9.16
N ARG A 419 -27.38 11.67 -7.86
CA ARG A 419 -27.27 10.27 -7.41
C ARG A 419 -28.48 9.45 -7.83
N GLU A 420 -29.69 9.97 -7.68
CA GLU A 420 -30.92 9.30 -8.14
C GLU A 420 -30.93 9.11 -9.67
N GLN A 421 -30.45 10.09 -10.43
CA GLN A 421 -30.34 9.98 -11.88
C GLN A 421 -29.35 8.88 -12.29
N ILE A 422 -28.16 8.85 -11.68
CA ILE A 422 -27.16 7.80 -11.95
C ILE A 422 -27.72 6.41 -11.63
N LEU A 423 -28.50 6.27 -10.56
CA LEU A 423 -29.14 5.00 -10.22
C LEU A 423 -30.17 4.58 -11.27
N LYS A 424 -30.96 5.52 -11.79
CA LYS A 424 -31.90 5.25 -12.89
C LYS A 424 -31.18 4.82 -14.16
N GLU A 425 -30.14 5.55 -14.57
CA GLU A 425 -29.32 5.22 -15.74
C GLU A 425 -28.66 3.84 -15.60
N ARG A 426 -28.16 3.49 -14.42
CA ARG A 426 -27.61 2.16 -14.14
C ARG A 426 -28.66 1.06 -14.28
N ILE A 427 -29.87 1.28 -13.77
CA ILE A 427 -30.97 0.32 -13.88
C ILE A 427 -31.37 0.14 -15.34
N GLU A 428 -31.52 1.24 -16.09
CA GLU A 428 -31.83 1.21 -17.53
C GLU A 428 -30.74 0.48 -18.33
N PHE A 429 -29.48 0.77 -18.05
CA PHE A 429 -28.35 0.09 -18.69
C PHE A 429 -28.33 -1.42 -18.39
N GLU A 430 -28.64 -1.84 -17.15
CA GLU A 430 -28.77 -3.26 -16.83
C GLU A 430 -29.95 -3.91 -17.56
N GLN A 431 -31.07 -3.20 -17.70
CA GLN A 431 -32.23 -3.68 -18.46
C GLN A 431 -31.89 -3.82 -19.96
N GLU A 432 -31.19 -2.84 -20.54
CA GLU A 432 -30.72 -2.89 -21.91
C GLU A 432 -29.72 -4.04 -22.11
N LYS A 433 -28.78 -4.23 -21.19
CA LYS A 433 -27.85 -5.38 -21.19
C LYS A 433 -28.59 -6.72 -21.14
N ARG A 434 -29.66 -6.83 -20.35
CA ARG A 434 -30.52 -8.02 -20.30
C ARG A 434 -31.28 -8.21 -21.61
N ALA A 435 -31.86 -7.15 -22.17
CA ALA A 435 -32.57 -7.19 -23.44
C ALA A 435 -31.64 -7.58 -24.60
N TRP A 436 -30.43 -7.01 -24.65
CA TRP A 436 -29.41 -7.31 -25.66
C TRP A 436 -28.96 -8.76 -25.59
N LYS A 437 -28.70 -9.29 -24.38
CA LYS A 437 -28.39 -10.71 -24.18
C LYS A 437 -29.52 -11.65 -24.60
N THR A 438 -30.77 -11.20 -24.49
CA THR A 438 -31.95 -11.98 -24.91
C THR A 438 -32.10 -11.99 -26.43
N LEU A 439 -31.79 -10.87 -27.10
CA LEU A 439 -31.82 -10.76 -28.57
C LEU A 439 -30.60 -11.40 -29.26
N HIS A 440 -29.47 -11.50 -28.56
CA HIS A 440 -28.23 -12.12 -29.05
C HIS A 440 -27.74 -13.23 -28.10
N PRO A 441 -28.42 -14.38 -28.04
CA PRO A 441 -27.91 -15.53 -27.30
C PRO A 441 -26.61 -16.02 -27.93
N THR A 442 -25.54 -16.08 -27.13
CA THR A 442 -24.21 -16.51 -27.56
C THR A 442 -24.25 -17.95 -28.12
N PRO A 443 -23.87 -18.20 -29.39
CA PRO A 443 -23.90 -19.54 -29.96
C PRO A 443 -22.69 -20.34 -29.45
N GLY A 444 -22.88 -21.11 -28.37
CA GLY A 444 -21.77 -21.89 -27.83
C GLY A 444 -21.97 -22.51 -26.46
N SER A 445 -23.05 -23.26 -26.23
CA SER A 445 -23.03 -24.28 -25.16
C SER A 445 -23.94 -25.46 -25.50
N ARG A 446 -23.48 -26.32 -26.41
CA ARG A 446 -24.04 -27.66 -26.61
C ARG A 446 -23.44 -28.57 -25.54
N ARG A 447 -24.20 -28.89 -24.47
CA ARG A 447 -23.93 -30.09 -23.67
C ARG A 447 -24.47 -31.32 -24.40
N ILE A 448 -23.58 -32.30 -24.52
CA ILE A 448 -23.68 -33.54 -25.28
C ILE A 448 -24.70 -34.50 -24.64
N ARG A 449 -25.62 -35.04 -25.44
CA ARG A 449 -26.45 -36.21 -25.13
C ARG A 449 -25.70 -37.50 -25.49
N ARG A 450 -25.55 -38.40 -24.51
CA ARG A 450 -25.49 -39.88 -24.64
C ARG A 450 -26.08 -40.41 -23.32
N GLY A 451 -26.88 -41.46 -23.19
CA GLY A 451 -27.52 -42.42 -24.08
C GLY A 451 -28.44 -43.24 -23.14
N SER A 452 -29.65 -43.53 -23.60
CA SER A 452 -30.75 -44.19 -22.88
C SER A 452 -30.46 -45.66 -22.56
N VAL A 453 -30.82 -46.16 -21.37
CA VAL A 453 -31.69 -47.36 -21.26
C VAL A 453 -32.44 -47.53 -19.93
N TYR A 454 -33.75 -47.78 -20.09
CA TYR A 454 -34.74 -48.54 -19.29
C TYR A 454 -35.37 -47.98 -17.98
N PHE A 455 -36.68 -47.72 -18.15
CA PHE A 455 -37.82 -48.21 -17.35
C PHE A 455 -38.41 -47.39 -16.19
N ASN A 456 -39.63 -46.89 -16.50
CA ASN A 456 -40.84 -46.73 -15.69
C ASN A 456 -40.96 -45.67 -14.56
N ARG A 457 -41.75 -44.65 -14.93
CA ARG A 457 -43.02 -44.23 -14.29
C ARG A 457 -42.94 -43.84 -12.82
N THR A 458 -43.09 -42.54 -12.53
CA THR A 458 -44.30 -41.96 -11.88
C THR A 458 -44.18 -40.44 -11.87
N LEU A 459 -45.23 -39.77 -12.35
CA LEU A 459 -45.48 -38.34 -12.15
C LEU A 459 -45.65 -38.07 -10.67
N MET A 460 -44.70 -37.36 -10.06
CA MET A 460 -44.94 -36.51 -8.90
C MET A 460 -44.16 -35.22 -9.14
N ALA A 461 -44.90 -34.12 -9.10
CA ALA A 461 -44.34 -32.78 -9.08
C ALA A 461 -43.49 -32.65 -7.81
N GLU A 462 -42.17 -32.57 -7.99
CA GLU A 462 -41.24 -32.17 -6.95
C GLU A 462 -40.68 -30.81 -7.34
N GLU A 463 -41.35 -29.78 -6.83
CA GLU A 463 -40.80 -28.45 -6.68
C GLU A 463 -39.51 -28.55 -5.85
N THR A 464 -38.37 -28.27 -6.48
CA THR A 464 -37.10 -27.99 -5.80
C THR A 464 -36.63 -26.61 -6.23
N PRO A 465 -35.95 -25.90 -5.32
CA PRO A 465 -36.48 -24.65 -4.81
C PRO A 465 -36.08 -23.47 -5.68
N THR A 466 -37.07 -22.65 -5.99
CA THR A 466 -36.88 -21.22 -6.23
C THR A 466 -35.95 -20.66 -5.14
N PRO A 467 -34.87 -19.94 -5.49
CA PRO A 467 -34.26 -19.05 -4.52
C PRO A 467 -35.35 -18.02 -4.22
N SER A 468 -35.90 -18.13 -3.01
CA SER A 468 -36.81 -17.16 -2.43
C SER A 468 -36.29 -15.76 -2.79
N PRO A 469 -37.13 -14.88 -3.38
CA PRO A 469 -36.76 -13.50 -3.50
C PRO A 469 -36.54 -13.04 -2.07
N HIS A 470 -35.28 -12.84 -1.69
CA HIS A 470 -34.97 -12.09 -0.50
C HIS A 470 -35.67 -10.76 -0.72
N LYS A 471 -36.83 -10.63 -0.09
CA LYS A 471 -37.35 -9.37 0.36
C LYS A 471 -36.17 -8.79 1.12
N TYR A 472 -35.44 -7.89 0.47
CA TYR A 472 -34.80 -6.82 1.18
C TYR A 472 -35.93 -6.13 1.93
N LEU A 473 -36.21 -6.60 3.15
CA LEU A 473 -36.83 -5.73 4.14
C LEU A 473 -35.79 -4.62 4.30
N MET A 474 -36.09 -3.51 3.64
CA MET A 474 -35.53 -2.21 3.97
C MET A 474 -35.57 -2.11 5.49
N THR A 475 -34.40 -2.09 6.12
CA THR A 475 -34.33 -1.66 7.51
C THR A 475 -34.69 -0.17 7.46
N GLU A 476 -35.93 0.17 7.78
CA GLU A 476 -36.44 1.55 7.77
C GLU A 476 -35.84 2.43 8.89
N CYS A 477 -34.68 2.07 9.44
CA CYS A 477 -33.94 2.93 10.34
C CYS A 477 -32.62 3.33 9.69
N SER A 478 -32.56 4.59 9.29
CA SER A 478 -31.31 5.28 9.02
C SER A 478 -30.35 5.07 10.21
N PRO A 479 -29.05 4.82 10.00
CA PRO A 479 -28.08 4.72 11.09
C PRO A 479 -27.97 6.01 11.93
N LEU A 480 -28.61 7.10 11.50
CA LEU A 480 -28.76 8.34 12.28
C LEU A 480 -30.00 8.38 13.20
N THR A 481 -30.96 7.46 13.09
CA THR A 481 -32.21 7.52 13.88
C THR A 481 -31.96 7.51 15.40
N PRO A 482 -31.06 6.67 15.96
CA PRO A 482 -30.75 6.71 17.39
C PRO A 482 -30.06 8.01 17.83
N PHE A 483 -29.32 8.66 16.93
CA PHE A 483 -28.62 9.91 17.21
C PHE A 483 -29.58 11.11 17.18
N LEU A 484 -30.52 11.12 16.23
CA LEU A 484 -31.55 12.15 16.11
C LEU A 484 -32.60 12.07 17.22
N GLU A 485 -32.95 10.87 17.69
CA GLU A 485 -33.84 10.70 18.85
C GLU A 485 -33.18 11.18 20.15
N ARG A 486 -31.88 10.92 20.33
CA ARG A 486 -31.11 11.40 21.48
C ARG A 486 -30.98 12.93 21.46
N TYR A 487 -30.68 13.50 20.29
CA TYR A 487 -30.60 14.95 20.11
C TYR A 487 -31.94 15.66 20.33
N LYS A 488 -33.06 15.01 19.96
CA LYS A 488 -34.41 15.52 20.20
C LYS A 488 -34.79 15.46 21.69
N ALA A 489 -34.41 14.39 22.40
CA ALA A 489 -34.61 14.26 23.84
C ALA A 489 -33.81 15.31 24.63
N ASP A 490 -32.56 15.59 24.22
CA ASP A 490 -31.72 16.60 24.84
C ASP A 490 -32.27 18.02 24.63
N ILE A 491 -32.83 18.32 23.45
CA ILE A 491 -33.53 19.59 23.18
C ILE A 491 -34.84 19.71 23.98
N GLU A 492 -35.60 18.63 24.17
CA GLU A 492 -36.83 18.64 24.98
C GLU A 492 -36.55 18.81 26.48
N LEU A 493 -35.41 18.30 26.98
CA LEU A 493 -34.93 18.53 28.35
C LEU A 493 -34.51 20.00 28.57
N ILE A 494 -33.76 20.58 27.64
CA ILE A 494 -33.34 21.99 27.69
C ILE A 494 -34.55 22.94 27.60
N ASN A 495 -35.58 22.59 26.83
CA ASN A 495 -36.80 23.39 26.73
C ASN A 495 -37.72 23.25 27.97
N LYS A 496 -37.61 22.16 28.74
CA LYS A 496 -38.32 21.97 30.01
C LYS A 496 -37.66 22.73 31.17
N GLU A 497 -36.33 22.83 31.19
CA GLU A 497 -35.61 23.61 32.22
C GLU A 497 -35.77 25.13 32.03
N ASN A 498 -36.05 25.59 30.80
CA ASN A 498 -36.21 27.00 30.48
C ASN A 498 -37.67 27.52 30.54
N ASN A 499 -38.64 26.71 30.97
CA ASN A 499 -40.04 27.13 31.08
C ASN A 499 -40.67 26.58 32.38
N PRO A 500 -40.46 27.25 33.53
CA PRO A 500 -41.03 26.82 34.80
C PRO A 500 -42.50 27.26 34.86
N MET A 501 -43.40 26.28 34.92
CA MET A 501 -44.71 26.43 35.56
C MET A 501 -44.78 25.47 36.72
#